data_AF-A0A4Q3T8L1-F1
#
_entry.id   AF-A0A4Q3T8L1-F1
#
_cell.length_a   1.000
_cell.length_b   1.000
_cell.length_c   1.000
_cell.angle_alpha   90.00
_cell.angle_beta   90.00
_cell.angle_gamma   90.00
#
_symmetry.space_group_name_H-M   'P 1'
#
loop_
_entity.id
_entity.type
_entity.pdbx_description
1 polymer ?
#
loop_
_entity_poly.entity_id
_entity_poly.type
_entity_poly.pdbx_seq_one_letter_code
_entity_poly.pdbx_strand_id
1 'polypeptide(L)' 'MITAFVTAVALQSSMPVAPLIGRATVIDGDTLEIGSQRVRLWGVDAPEGRQSCMRDGQAYR' A
#
# COMPACT_ATOMS: atom_id res chain seq x y z
N MET A 1 46.82 13.38 -14.83
CA MET A 1 46.26 12.24 -14.07
C MET A 1 46.28 12.66 -12.61
N ILE A 2 45.21 13.10 -11.97
CA ILE A 2 43.84 12.59 -11.91
C ILE A 2 42.93 13.81 -11.70
N THR A 3 41.94 13.95 -12.56
CA THR A 3 40.89 14.97 -12.50
C THR A 3 40.21 14.91 -11.14
N ALA A 4 40.23 16.02 -10.39
CA ALA A 4 39.56 16.14 -9.10
C ALA A 4 38.04 16.04 -9.29
N PHE A 5 37.53 14.80 -9.27
CA PHE A 5 36.12 14.50 -9.18
C PHE A 5 35.68 14.80 -7.74
N VAL A 6 35.43 16.07 -7.44
CA VAL A 6 34.70 16.46 -6.23
C VAL A 6 33.26 16.01 -6.45
N THR A 7 32.94 14.78 -6.05
CA THR A 7 31.56 14.29 -6.01
C THR A 7 30.82 15.07 -4.94
N ALA A 8 30.03 16.07 -5.35
CA ALA A 8 29.02 16.68 -4.51
C ALA A 8 28.03 15.58 -4.10
N VAL A 9 28.15 15.08 -2.86
CA VAL A 9 27.15 14.22 -2.25
C VAL A 9 25.95 15.11 -1.94
N ALA A 10 24.88 14.97 -2.73
CA ALA A 10 23.62 15.65 -2.43
C ALA A 10 23.06 15.09 -1.12
N LEU A 11 22.84 15.96 -0.13
CA LEU A 11 22.06 15.60 1.05
C LEU A 11 20.60 15.39 0.60
N GLN A 12 20.16 14.14 0.46
CA GLN A 12 18.74 13.84 0.31
C GLN A 12 18.02 14.09 1.64
N SER A 13 17.33 15.21 1.75
CA SER A 13 16.38 15.48 2.83
C SER A 13 15.17 14.56 2.65
N SER A 14 14.90 13.66 3.59
CA SER A 14 13.64 12.90 3.60
C SER A 14 12.51 13.87 3.98
N MET A 15 11.66 14.23 3.02
CA MET A 15 10.44 14.96 3.35
C MET A 15 9.53 14.05 4.18
N PRO A 16 8.99 14.54 5.30
CA PRO A 16 8.00 13.79 6.06
C PRO A 16 6.76 13.60 5.17
N VAL A 17 6.37 12.34 4.98
CA VAL A 17 5.10 12.02 4.31
C VAL A 17 3.97 12.47 5.22
N ALA A 18 3.11 13.34 4.71
CA ALA A 18 1.92 13.75 5.43
C ALA A 18 0.98 12.54 5.62
N PRO A 19 0.32 12.42 6.78
CA PRO A 19 -0.64 11.34 7.00
C PRO A 19 -1.82 11.48 6.04
N LEU A 20 -2.29 10.35 5.50
CA LEU A 20 -3.53 10.30 4.72
C LEU A 20 -4.72 10.31 5.68
N ILE A 21 -5.49 11.39 5.65
CA ILE A 21 -6.62 11.61 6.56
C ILE A 21 -7.89 11.90 5.74
N GLY A 22 -9.00 11.26 6.10
CA GLY A 22 -10.29 11.48 5.48
C GLY A 22 -11.29 10.38 5.83
N ARG A 23 -12.50 10.47 5.26
CA ARG A 23 -13.47 9.37 5.32
C ARG A 23 -12.97 8.22 4.45
N ALA A 24 -12.94 7.02 5.02
CA ALA A 24 -12.64 5.80 4.28
C ALA A 24 -13.92 5.17 3.71
N THR A 25 -13.82 4.70 2.47
CA THR A 25 -14.79 3.82 1.82
C THR A 25 -14.15 2.45 1.67
N VAL A 26 -14.87 1.39 2.07
CA VAL A 26 -14.39 0.01 1.91
C VAL A 26 -14.60 -0.41 0.45
N ILE A 27 -13.52 -0.83 -0.20
CA ILE A 27 -13.56 -1.34 -1.58
C ILE A 27 -13.50 -2.86 -1.58
N ASP A 28 -12.61 -3.43 -0.77
CA ASP A 28 -12.52 -4.88 -0.53
C ASP A 28 -11.92 -5.16 0.87
N GLY A 29 -11.82 -6.44 1.26
CA GLY A 29 -11.35 -6.86 2.58
C GLY A 29 -9.93 -6.41 2.95
N ASP A 30 -9.07 -6.12 1.97
CA ASP A 30 -7.72 -5.58 2.16
C ASP A 30 -7.51 -4.19 1.54
N THR A 31 -8.57 -3.56 1.04
CA THR A 31 -8.48 -2.38 0.20
C THR A 31 -9.50 -1.31 0.59
N LEU A 32 -8.98 -0.11 0.88
CA LEU A 32 -9.76 1.07 1.24
C LEU A 32 -9.54 2.20 0.23
N GLU A 33 -10.49 3.11 0.14
CA GLU A 33 -10.34 4.39 -0.56
C GLU A 33 -10.53 5.54 0.43
N ILE A 34 -9.61 6.51 0.41
CA ILE A 34 -9.66 7.73 1.21
C ILE A 34 -9.46 8.91 0.27
N GLY A 35 -10.51 9.70 0.04
CA GLY A 35 -10.49 10.74 -0.99
C GLY A 35 -10.32 10.12 -2.38
N SER A 36 -9.24 10.46 -3.09
CA SER A 36 -8.87 9.88 -4.39
C SER A 36 -7.76 8.83 -4.31
N GLN A 37 -7.34 8.45 -3.10
CA GLN A 37 -6.24 7.53 -2.88
C GLN A 37 -6.75 6.16 -2.46
N ARG A 38 -6.30 5.12 -3.18
CA ARG A 38 -6.54 3.72 -2.85
C ARG A 38 -5.42 3.19 -1.98
N VAL A 39 -5.77 2.60 -0.84
CA VAL A 39 -4.85 2.08 0.18
C VAL A 39 -5.03 0.56 0.24
N ARG A 40 -3.94 -0.17 0.05
CA ARG A 40 -3.90 -1.63 0.23
C ARG A 40 -3.20 -1.98 1.53
N LEU A 41 -3.82 -2.85 2.33
CA LEU A 41 -3.29 -3.29 3.60
C LEU A 41 -2.12 -4.26 3.36
N TRP A 42 -0.92 -3.82 3.71
CA TRP A 42 0.27 -4.64 3.52
C TRP A 42 0.26 -5.85 4.47
N GLY A 43 0.54 -7.04 3.94
CA GLY A 43 0.57 -8.28 4.72
C GLY A 43 -0.82 -8.88 5.02
N VAL A 44 -1.89 -8.26 4.52
CA VAL A 44 -3.24 -8.81 4.57
C VAL A 44 -3.61 -9.29 3.17
N ASP A 45 -4.12 -10.51 3.08
CA ASP A 45 -4.73 -11.06 1.88
C ASP A 45 -6.17 -11.45 2.23
N ALA A 46 -7.13 -10.88 1.51
CA ALA A 46 -8.55 -11.08 1.77
C ALA A 46 -9.18 -11.85 0.61
N PRO A 47 -10.18 -12.71 0.88
CA PRO A 47 -11.05 -13.21 -0.18
C PRO A 47 -11.69 -12.03 -0.90
N GLU A 48 -11.62 -12.03 -2.23
CA GLU A 48 -12.21 -10.98 -3.04
C GLU A 48 -13.74 -10.95 -2.84
N GLY A 49 -14.38 -9.77 -2.88
CA GLY A 49 -15.78 -9.61 -2.45
C GLY A 49 -16.84 -10.51 -3.11
N ARG A 50 -16.55 -11.15 -4.25
CA ARG A 50 -17.46 -12.13 -4.92
C ARG A 50 -16.96 -13.57 -4.85
N GLN A 51 -15.88 -13.83 -4.14
CA GLN A 51 -15.32 -15.16 -3.97
C GLN A 51 -16.05 -15.90 -2.86
N SER A 52 -16.40 -17.16 -3.13
CA SER A 52 -16.84 -18.09 -2.10
C SER A 52 -15.65 -18.90 -1.61
N CYS A 53 -15.33 -18.83 -0.32
CA CYS A 53 -14.30 -19.67 0.27
C CYS A 53 -14.79 -21.13 0.33
N MET A 54 -13.90 -22.08 0.05
CA MET A 54 -14.19 -23.50 0.15
C MET A 54 -13.14 -24.21 1.02
N ARG A 55 -13.59 -25.17 1.82
CA ARG A 55 -12.73 -26.08 2.60
C ARG A 55 -13.24 -27.50 2.38
N ASP A 56 -12.38 -28.37 1.87
CA ASP A 56 -12.68 -29.78 1.58
C ASP A 56 -13.94 -29.99 0.73
N GLY A 57 -14.12 -29.14 -0.30
CA GLY A 57 -15.26 -29.22 -1.21
C GLY A 57 -16.59 -28.71 -0.62
N GLN A 58 -16.57 -28.18 0.60
CA GLN A 58 -17.73 -27.53 1.23
C GLN A 58 -17.53 -26.03 1.31
N ALA A 59 -18.63 -25.26 1.21
CA ALA A 59 -18.57 -23.82 1.43
C ALA A 59 -18.07 -23.53 2.85
N TYR A 60 -17.02 -22.74 2.96
CA TYR A 60 -16.48 -22.27 4.23
C TYR A 60 -17.29 -21.05 4.68
N ARG A 61 -17.89 -21.12 5.87
CA ARG A 61 -18.76 -20.07 6.45
C ARG A 61 -18.32 -19.72 7.85
#